data_AF-A0A955MVS2-F1
#
_entry.id   AF-A0A955MVS2-F1
#
_cell.length_a   1.000
_cell.length_b   1.000
_cell.length_c   1.000
_cell.angle_alpha   90.00
_cell.angle_beta   90.00
_cell.angle_gamma   90.00
#
_symmetry.space_group_name_H-M   'P 1'
#
loop_
_entity.id
_entity.type
_entity.pdbx_description
1 polymer ?
#
loop_
_entity_poly.entity_id
_entity_poly.type
_entity_poly.pdbx_seq_one_letter_code
_entity_poly.pdbx_strand_id
1 'polypeptide(L)'
;RNIERPMGYRSSSRPIINDRTVYLEPGAFDLMTGEDIGFSMERSYGCGMITSSENMMFFRSATLGYVDLEADAGTENFGGIRPGCWINAIPAGGLVLMPDATAGCTCSYLNRASIALHHYGTR
;
A
#
# COMPACT_ATOMS: atom_id res chain seq x y z
N ARG A 1 31.90 -11.22 -9.63
CA ARG A 1 31.49 -11.26 -8.22
C ARG A 1 29.98 -11.43 -8.22
N ASN A 2 29.54 -12.67 -8.06
CA ASN A 2 28.13 -13.04 -8.07
C ASN A 2 27.50 -12.44 -6.81
N ILE A 3 26.56 -11.51 -6.99
CA ILE A 3 25.71 -11.06 -5.89
C ILE A 3 24.71 -12.20 -5.67
N GLU A 4 25.03 -13.09 -4.75
CA GLU A 4 24.05 -14.02 -4.20
C GLU A 4 22.92 -13.17 -3.60
N ARG A 5 21.75 -13.17 -4.27
CA ARG A 5 20.56 -12.50 -3.76
C ARG A 5 20.15 -13.24 -2.48
N PRO A 6 20.17 -12.60 -1.30
CA PRO A 6 19.68 -13.26 -0.10
C PRO A 6 18.22 -13.68 -0.34
N MET A 7 18.00 -14.93 0.00
CA MET A 7 16.77 -15.70 -0.03
C MET A 7 15.48 -14.86 0.18
N GLY A 8 14.52 -14.91 -0.76
CA GLY A 8 13.09 -14.96 -0.40
C GLY A 8 12.19 -13.74 -0.62
N TYR A 9 12.68 -12.52 -0.83
CA TYR A 9 11.79 -11.37 -1.07
C TYR A 9 11.25 -11.35 -2.51
N ARG A 10 10.21 -12.16 -2.79
CA ARG A 10 9.36 -11.95 -3.97
C ARG A 10 8.49 -10.72 -3.69
N SER A 11 9.05 -9.53 -3.93
CA SER A 11 8.25 -8.31 -3.87
C SER A 11 7.11 -8.42 -4.90
N SER A 12 5.88 -8.47 -4.39
CA SER A 12 4.66 -8.50 -5.21
C SER A 12 4.33 -7.14 -5.82
N SER A 13 5.08 -6.10 -5.45
CA SER A 13 4.85 -4.70 -5.80
C SER A 13 6.13 -4.05 -6.32
N ARG A 14 6.03 -2.82 -6.84
CA ARG A 14 7.21 -2.04 -7.24
C ARG A 14 7.80 -1.38 -5.98
N PRO A 15 9.12 -1.11 -5.95
CA PRO A 15 9.72 -0.38 -4.85
C PRO A 15 9.04 0.97 -4.65
N ILE A 16 8.84 1.36 -3.39
CA ILE A 16 8.42 2.71 -3.01
C ILE A 16 9.60 3.37 -2.32
N ILE A 17 9.93 4.58 -2.74
CA ILE A 17 10.96 5.40 -2.11
C ILE A 17 10.22 6.52 -1.37
N ASN A 18 10.44 6.61 -0.08
CA ASN A 18 9.92 7.66 0.78
C ASN A 18 11.07 8.19 1.64
N ASP A 19 11.55 9.39 1.30
CA ASP A 19 12.77 9.97 1.86
C ASP A 19 13.95 8.97 1.85
N ARG A 20 14.45 8.59 3.03
CA ARG A 20 15.58 7.69 3.21
C ARG A 20 15.18 6.20 3.26
N THR A 21 13.92 5.89 3.03
CA THR A 21 13.38 4.53 3.14
C THR A 21 12.97 3.97 1.78
N VAL A 22 13.38 2.74 1.50
CA VAL A 22 12.89 1.94 0.37
C VAL A 22 12.00 0.82 0.90
N TYR A 23 10.72 0.86 0.58
CA TYR A 23 9.80 -0.24 0.87
C TYR A 23 9.85 -1.27 -0.26
N LEU A 24 10.17 -2.50 0.11
CA LEU A 24 10.12 -3.68 -0.75
C LEU A 24 9.32 -4.73 -0.02
N GLU A 25 8.05 -4.86 -0.38
CA GLU A 25 7.11 -5.73 0.33
C GLU A 25 7.68 -7.13 0.64
N PRO A 26 7.55 -7.62 1.90
CA PRO A 26 6.91 -6.96 3.05
C PRO A 26 7.81 -6.03 3.91
N GLY A 27 9.07 -5.81 3.53
CA GLY A 27 10.06 -5.10 4.36
C GLY A 27 10.35 -3.65 3.93
N ALA A 28 11.21 -3.00 4.71
CA ALA A 28 11.76 -1.68 4.39
C ALA A 28 13.26 -1.63 4.68
N PHE A 29 13.97 -0.84 3.89
CA PHE A 29 15.42 -0.75 3.91
C PHE A 29 15.87 0.71 3.85
N ASP A 30 17.00 1.03 4.48
CA ASP A 30 17.67 2.33 4.30
C ASP A 30 18.15 2.46 2.84
N LEU A 31 17.80 3.57 2.20
CA LEU A 31 18.08 3.82 0.78
C LEU A 31 19.59 3.86 0.47
N MET A 32 20.40 4.29 1.43
CA MET A 32 21.84 4.51 1.22
C MET A 32 22.67 3.30 1.62
N THR A 33 22.30 2.62 2.71
CA THR A 33 23.05 1.48 3.24
C THR A 33 22.50 0.13 2.78
N GLY A 34 21.21 0.07 2.45
CA GLY A 34 20.50 -1.18 2.15
C GLY A 34 20.21 -2.04 3.38
N GLU A 35 20.43 -1.52 4.59
CA GLU A 35 20.14 -2.22 5.85
C GLU A 35 18.62 -2.27 6.09
N ASP A 36 18.15 -3.38 6.63
CA ASP A 36 16.75 -3.55 7.06
C ASP A 36 16.46 -2.61 8.24
N ILE A 37 15.37 -1.85 8.15
CA ILE A 37 14.97 -0.88 9.18
C ILE A 37 13.77 -1.33 10.03
N GLY A 38 13.32 -2.58 9.88
CA GLY A 38 12.32 -3.18 10.76
C GLY A 38 10.89 -2.72 10.46
N PHE A 39 10.46 -2.84 9.20
CA PHE A 39 9.06 -2.62 8.80
C PHE A 39 8.38 -3.95 8.49
N SER A 40 7.15 -4.11 8.95
CA SER A 40 6.29 -5.20 8.53
C SER A 40 4.92 -4.68 8.09
N MET A 41 4.43 -5.25 7.00
CA MET A 41 3.08 -5.01 6.51
C MET A 41 2.44 -6.36 6.25
N GLU A 42 1.21 -6.51 6.74
CA GLU A 42 0.39 -7.68 6.47
C GLU A 42 -0.81 -7.27 5.65
N ARG A 43 -1.13 -8.03 4.61
CA ARG A 43 -2.39 -7.86 3.90
C ARG A 43 -3.07 -9.20 3.70
N SER A 44 -4.38 -9.14 3.56
CA SER A 44 -5.16 -10.28 3.09
C SER A 44 -4.86 -10.53 1.59
N TYR A 45 -5.82 -11.07 0.84
CA TYR A 45 -5.66 -11.32 -0.58
C TYR A 45 -5.85 -10.05 -1.43
N GLY A 46 -5.22 -10.01 -2.61
CA GLY A 46 -5.52 -8.98 -3.60
C GLY A 46 -4.42 -8.77 -4.63
N CYS A 47 -4.81 -8.55 -5.89
CA CYS A 47 -3.99 -7.86 -6.89
C CYS A 47 -3.98 -6.36 -6.57
N GLY A 48 -2.93 -5.64 -6.94
CA GLY A 48 -2.86 -4.19 -6.76
C GLY A 48 -1.47 -3.78 -6.33
N MET A 49 -1.01 -2.67 -6.92
CA MET A 49 0.27 -2.08 -6.57
C MET A 49 0.12 -1.27 -5.30
N ILE A 50 1.14 -1.31 -4.45
CA ILE A 50 1.23 -0.43 -3.30
C ILE A 50 1.47 1.00 -3.81
N THR A 51 0.84 1.96 -3.17
CA THR A 51 0.93 3.40 -3.41
C THR A 51 1.13 4.08 -2.08
N SER A 52 1.91 5.14 -1.99
CA SER A 52 2.23 5.79 -0.72
C SER A 52 2.30 7.30 -0.86
N SER A 53 1.91 8.01 0.19
CA SER A 53 2.38 9.37 0.48
C SER A 53 3.55 9.31 1.46
N GLU A 54 3.96 10.48 1.94
CA GLU A 54 4.93 10.64 3.03
C GLU A 54 4.47 9.90 4.30
N ASN A 55 3.20 10.06 4.71
CA ASN A 55 2.74 9.58 6.02
C ASN A 55 1.91 8.29 5.96
N MET A 56 1.49 7.83 4.78
CA MET A 56 0.56 6.70 4.67
C MET A 56 0.86 5.85 3.43
N MET A 57 0.71 4.55 3.60
CA MET A 57 0.81 3.55 2.53
C MET A 57 -0.55 2.92 2.28
N PHE A 58 -0.90 2.70 1.02
CA PHE A 58 -2.19 2.16 0.57
C PHE A 58 -1.99 0.96 -0.34
N PHE A 59 -2.87 -0.01 -0.22
CA PHE A 59 -2.82 -1.26 -0.98
C PHE A 59 -4.17 -1.96 -0.96
N ARG A 60 -4.25 -3.06 -1.69
CA ARG A 60 -5.39 -3.97 -1.61
C ARG A 60 -5.15 -5.05 -0.55
N SER A 61 -6.11 -5.18 0.36
CA SER A 61 -6.18 -6.22 1.40
C SER A 61 -7.63 -6.69 1.53
N ALA A 62 -8.08 -7.47 0.54
CA ALA A 62 -9.48 -7.68 0.18
C ALA A 62 -10.19 -6.36 -0.20
N THR A 63 -10.31 -5.42 0.73
CA THR A 63 -10.82 -4.05 0.55
C THR A 63 -9.67 -3.06 0.40
N LEU A 64 -9.93 -1.76 0.56
CA LEU A 64 -8.89 -0.75 0.69
C LEU A 64 -8.16 -0.96 2.01
N GLY A 65 -6.88 -1.32 1.94
CA GLY A 65 -5.99 -1.45 3.10
C GLY A 65 -5.01 -0.28 3.14
N TYR A 66 -4.60 0.10 4.35
CA TYR A 66 -3.62 1.14 4.55
C TYR A 66 -2.78 0.91 5.81
N VAL A 67 -1.60 1.52 5.84
CA VAL A 67 -0.70 1.60 7.00
C VAL A 67 -0.40 3.07 7.21
N ASP A 68 -0.54 3.53 8.45
CA ASP A 68 0.00 4.80 8.92
C ASP A 68 1.52 4.60 9.13
N LEU A 69 2.34 5.38 8.43
CA LEU A 69 3.80 5.27 8.52
C LEU A 69 4.36 6.03 9.72
N GLU A 70 3.57 6.88 10.37
CA GLU A 70 3.95 7.65 11.56
C GLU A 70 3.53 6.94 12.87
N ALA A 71 2.61 5.97 12.79
CA ALA A 71 2.09 5.24 13.95
C ALA A 71 2.29 3.72 13.83
N ASP A 72 2.57 3.07 14.95
CA ASP A 72 2.67 1.60 15.04
C ASP A 72 1.28 0.94 15.20
N ALA A 73 0.39 1.19 14.24
CA ALA A 73 -0.98 0.66 14.23
C ALA A 73 -1.11 -0.62 13.39
N GLY A 74 -0.08 -0.97 12.62
CA GLY A 74 -0.12 -2.05 11.65
C GLY A 74 -1.06 -1.75 10.48
N THR A 75 -1.63 -2.81 9.88
CA THR A 75 -2.54 -2.68 8.74
C THR A 75 -3.99 -2.47 9.16
N GLU A 76 -4.58 -1.39 8.66
CA GLU A 76 -6.01 -1.10 8.78
C GLU A 76 -6.72 -1.30 7.44
N ASN A 77 -8.05 -1.52 7.49
CA ASN A 77 -8.86 -1.77 6.30
C ASN A 77 -10.13 -0.90 6.29
N PHE A 78 -10.31 -0.12 5.23
CA PHE A 78 -11.54 0.57 4.92
C PHE A 78 -12.47 -0.37 4.13
N GLY A 79 -13.47 -0.91 4.85
CA GLY A 79 -14.34 -1.98 4.37
C GLY A 79 -15.32 -1.57 3.26
N GLY A 80 -15.89 -2.57 2.59
CA GLY A 80 -17.03 -2.39 1.68
C GLY A 80 -16.72 -1.85 0.29
N ILE A 81 -15.47 -1.48 0.01
CA ILE A 81 -15.02 -1.02 -1.32
C ILE A 81 -13.76 -1.78 -1.76
N ARG A 82 -13.60 -1.96 -3.07
CA ARG A 82 -12.53 -2.75 -3.67
C ARG A 82 -11.62 -1.89 -4.54
N PRO A 83 -10.34 -1.73 -4.16
CA PRO A 83 -9.35 -1.15 -5.05
C PRO A 83 -9.15 -1.96 -6.34
N GLY A 84 -8.78 -1.28 -7.43
CA GLY A 84 -8.41 -1.88 -8.70
C GLY A 84 -7.28 -2.92 -8.60
N CYS A 85 -7.12 -3.74 -9.64
CA CYS A 85 -6.03 -4.75 -9.68
C CYS A 85 -4.64 -4.16 -9.96
N TRP A 86 -4.57 -2.86 -10.23
CA TRP A 86 -3.34 -2.14 -10.50
C TRP A 86 -3.24 -0.90 -9.58
N ILE A 87 -2.43 0.09 -9.93
CA ILE A 87 -2.36 1.38 -9.21
C ILE A 87 -3.77 2.00 -9.14
N ASN A 88 -4.29 2.28 -7.95
CA ASN A 88 -5.68 2.75 -7.79
C ASN A 88 -5.93 3.68 -6.60
N ALA A 89 -5.47 3.36 -5.39
CA ALA A 89 -5.59 4.27 -4.24
C ALA A 89 -4.52 5.35 -4.32
N ILE A 90 -4.82 6.49 -4.95
CA ILE A 90 -3.82 7.50 -5.30
C ILE A 90 -3.81 8.60 -4.24
N PRO A 91 -2.78 8.66 -3.37
CA PRO A 91 -2.61 9.79 -2.47
C PRO A 91 -2.08 10.99 -3.25
N ALA A 92 -2.85 12.09 -3.30
CA ALA A 92 -2.47 13.31 -3.97
C ALA A 92 -3.22 14.52 -3.38
N GLY A 93 -2.52 15.64 -3.18
CA GLY A 93 -3.14 16.90 -2.75
C GLY A 93 -3.86 16.83 -1.39
N GLY A 94 -3.34 16.03 -0.45
CA GLY A 94 -3.94 15.83 0.87
C GLY A 94 -5.16 14.89 0.89
N LEU A 95 -5.45 14.22 -0.23
CA LEU A 95 -6.56 13.28 -0.37
C LEU A 95 -6.06 11.92 -0.85
N VAL A 96 -6.86 10.89 -0.62
CA VAL A 96 -6.74 9.58 -1.27
C VAL A 96 -7.84 9.45 -2.29
N LEU A 97 -7.49 9.56 -3.56
CA LEU A 97 -8.40 9.44 -4.69
C LEU A 97 -8.41 8.00 -5.17
N MET A 98 -9.58 7.37 -5.19
CA MET A 98 -9.72 5.99 -5.64
C MET A 98 -10.89 5.88 -6.62
N PRO A 99 -10.62 5.93 -7.94
CA PRO A 99 -11.67 5.75 -8.94
C PRO A 99 -12.23 4.33 -8.92
N ASP A 100 -13.52 4.17 -9.23
CA ASP A 100 -14.12 2.85 -9.36
C ASP A 100 -13.37 2.02 -10.41
N ALA A 101 -13.00 0.80 -10.00
CA ALA A 101 -12.33 -0.18 -10.85
C ALA A 101 -13.08 -1.52 -10.83
N THR A 102 -14.40 -1.48 -10.58
CA THR A 102 -15.22 -2.69 -10.40
C THR A 102 -15.98 -3.10 -11.66
N ALA A 103 -16.05 -2.26 -12.69
CA ALA A 103 -16.78 -2.49 -13.94
C ALA A 103 -16.44 -3.82 -14.65
N GLY A 104 -15.25 -4.40 -14.41
CA GLY A 104 -14.83 -5.70 -14.94
C GLY A 104 -14.65 -6.83 -13.92
N CYS A 105 -15.01 -6.61 -12.64
CA CYS A 105 -14.85 -7.63 -11.59
C CYS A 105 -16.16 -8.40 -11.35
N THR A 106 -16.04 -9.70 -11.11
CA THR A 106 -17.13 -10.55 -10.60
C THR A 106 -17.30 -10.47 -9.08
N CYS A 107 -16.66 -9.49 -8.45
CA CYS A 107 -16.39 -9.45 -7.03
C CYS A 107 -17.56 -8.79 -6.27
N SER A 108 -18.06 -9.45 -5.23
CA SER A 108 -19.28 -9.05 -4.49
C SER A 108 -19.02 -7.97 -3.43
N TYR A 109 -18.52 -6.80 -3.84
CA TYR A 109 -18.40 -5.64 -2.96
C TYR A 109 -19.65 -4.75 -3.08
N LEU A 110 -20.13 -4.27 -1.93
CA LEU A 110 -21.38 -3.50 -1.82
C LEU A 110 -21.27 -2.12 -2.48
N ASN A 111 -20.10 -1.48 -2.41
CA ASN A 111 -19.89 -0.15 -2.95
C ASN A 111 -19.11 -0.21 -4.27
N ARG A 112 -19.74 0.27 -5.34
CA ARG A 112 -19.12 0.51 -6.66
C ARG A 112 -19.15 2.00 -6.95
N ALA A 113 -18.10 2.68 -6.52
CA ALA A 113 -18.04 4.13 -6.55
C ALA A 113 -16.59 4.60 -6.65
N SER A 114 -16.41 5.78 -7.23
CA SER A 114 -15.18 6.55 -7.04
C SER A 114 -15.28 7.29 -5.72
N ILE A 115 -14.25 7.20 -4.88
CA ILE A 115 -14.19 7.88 -3.58
C ILE A 115 -13.00 8.83 -3.50
N ALA A 116 -13.13 9.85 -2.65
CA ALA A 116 -12.04 10.69 -2.20
C ALA A 116 -12.06 10.68 -0.66
N LEU A 117 -10.98 10.22 -0.04
CA LEU A 117 -10.83 10.21 1.41
C LEU A 117 -9.94 11.37 1.82
N HIS A 118 -10.31 12.02 2.91
CA HIS A 118 -9.50 13.03 3.59
C HIS A 118 -9.23 12.54 5.00
N HIS A 119 -8.02 12.76 5.51
CA HIS A 119 -7.71 12.40 6.89
C HIS A 119 -8.57 13.22 7.86
N TYR A 120 -9.12 12.57 8.89
CA TYR A 120 -9.88 13.27 9.92
C TYR A 120 -8.94 13.64 11.07
N GLY A 121 -8.26 14.77 10.92
CA GLY A 121 -7.30 15.28 11.92
C GLY A 121 -6.01 14.45 12.04
N THR A 122 -5.11 14.90 12.91
CA THR A 122 -3.96 14.13 13.41
C THR A 122 -4.41 13.38 14.66
N ARG A 123 -4.23 12.06 14.71
CA ARG A 123 -4.29 11.32 15.98
C ARG A 123 -3.05 11.60 16.81
#